data_AF-A0A561TZ39-F1
#
_entry.id   AF-A0A561TZ39-F1
#
_cell.length_a   1.000
_cell.length_b   1.000
_cell.length_c   1.000
_cell.angle_alpha   90.00
_cell.angle_beta   90.00
_cell.angle_gamma   90.00
#
_symmetry.space_group_name_H-M   'P 1'
#
loop_
_entity.id
_entity.type
_entity.pdbx_description
1 polymer ?
#
loop_
_entity_poly.entity_id
_entity_poly.type
_entity_poly.pdbx_seq_one_letter_code
_entity_poly.pdbx_strand_id
1 'polypeptide(L)'
;MTNTVDEPIGAGDSRPDGSFHIPQFDQARAEAAVRELLLAAGENPERDGLKETPQRVARAYRELFAGLYTDPDEVLDKTFDEAHEELVLVRDIPVYSQCVPSKQTVNLVGGAKRARDVQLGDRFWTLVDGKVEQTEVVGVSSHEKRELVEVVTEKGRFQVTPDHPLATPQGWQEAKDVEGTYIEWTPPRKLCRQRWQPMVGYEFGYVLGALCSDGTVGDTCVSLVVNDRDFAKQFAYALDQAFGINASIEEVERPSGYLQRQVEGFRVRVVSSYLADLVRQYVGGDAHHQRQRFPRVVMSNEITFRGFLNGYVDGDGFRSKSGRGRMLTSMNAGFLADVAQVLGARFTQKSPDVSRLWVADDWPLRHGFSQESHRTDLIESQWVKVESVQRLEANGAKPYTVYSYKCEPHPTFLISGHLTHNCEHHLLPFHGNAHIGYIPNSQGRVTGLSKLARLVDLYAKRPQVQERLTSQVADALVRKLEPRGVIVVIDAEHLCMGMRGVRKAGSTTTTSAVRGIFRSSASSRSEALSLIRGR
;
A
#
# COMPACT_ATOMS: atom_id res chain seq x y z
N MET A 1 -20.72 -37.02 -12.62
CA MET A 1 -19.74 -37.25 -11.53
C MET A 1 -19.12 -35.91 -11.21
N THR A 2 -19.05 -35.54 -9.93
CA THR A 2 -18.47 -34.26 -9.49
C THR A 2 -16.96 -34.41 -9.36
N ASN A 3 -16.20 -33.68 -10.19
CA ASN A 3 -14.76 -33.54 -9.94
C ASN A 3 -14.59 -32.68 -8.67
N THR A 4 -14.31 -33.33 -7.54
CA THR A 4 -13.71 -32.67 -6.39
C THR A 4 -12.35 -32.15 -6.83
N VAL A 5 -12.20 -30.83 -6.87
CA VAL A 5 -10.89 -30.20 -7.03
C VAL A 5 -10.18 -30.38 -5.69
N ASP A 6 -9.09 -31.15 -5.66
CA ASP A 6 -8.29 -31.31 -4.44
C ASP A 6 -7.82 -29.94 -3.95
N GLU A 7 -7.95 -29.69 -2.65
CA GLU A 7 -7.43 -28.47 -2.04
C GLU A 7 -5.89 -28.46 -2.16
N PRO A 8 -5.28 -27.33 -2.56
CA PRO A 8 -3.84 -27.28 -2.81
C PRO A 8 -3.05 -27.37 -1.49
N ILE A 9 -2.60 -28.59 -1.16
CA ILE A 9 -1.59 -28.83 -0.13
C ILE A 9 -0.37 -27.94 -0.44
N GLY A 10 0.15 -27.25 0.58
CA GLY A 10 1.23 -26.27 0.44
C GLY A 10 2.44 -26.84 -0.30
N ALA A 11 2.68 -26.35 -1.52
CA ALA A 11 3.74 -26.85 -2.41
C ALA A 11 5.14 -26.44 -1.91
N GLY A 12 5.65 -27.18 -0.93
CA GLY A 12 6.92 -26.94 -0.25
C GLY A 12 7.16 -27.84 0.96
N ASP A 13 6.10 -28.33 1.60
CA ASP A 13 6.23 -29.26 2.73
C ASP A 13 6.68 -30.64 2.26
N SER A 14 7.77 -31.13 2.85
CA SER A 14 8.15 -32.54 2.79
C SER A 14 7.10 -33.38 3.51
N ARG A 15 6.65 -34.47 2.89
CA ARG A 15 5.85 -35.49 3.57
C ARG A 15 6.62 -36.05 4.78
N PRO A 16 5.95 -36.68 5.77
CA PRO A 16 6.62 -37.30 6.92
C PRO A 16 7.64 -38.40 6.57
N ASP A 17 7.60 -38.93 5.35
CA ASP A 17 8.56 -39.89 4.79
C ASP A 17 9.79 -39.23 4.10
N GLY A 18 9.84 -37.89 4.03
CA GLY A 18 10.89 -37.11 3.37
C GLY A 18 10.66 -36.85 1.87
N SER A 19 9.62 -37.41 1.24
CA SER A 19 9.34 -37.19 -0.18
C SER A 19 8.62 -35.87 -0.46
N PHE A 20 8.93 -35.25 -1.60
CA PHE A 20 8.25 -34.03 -2.05
C PHE A 20 6.89 -34.35 -2.68
N HIS A 21 5.88 -33.52 -2.41
CA HIS A 21 4.71 -33.44 -3.29
C HIS A 21 5.07 -32.63 -4.53
N ILE A 22 4.98 -33.26 -5.70
CA ILE A 22 5.25 -32.64 -7.01
C ILE A 22 3.89 -32.37 -7.69
N PRO A 23 3.38 -31.12 -7.70
CA PRO A 23 2.17 -30.75 -8.44
C PRO A 23 2.40 -30.75 -9.96
N GLN A 24 1.31 -30.72 -10.73
CA GLN A 24 1.34 -30.50 -12.19
C GLN A 24 0.94 -29.05 -12.50
N PHE A 25 1.59 -28.42 -13.50
CA PHE A 25 1.23 -27.06 -13.93
C PHE A 25 -0.04 -27.04 -14.80
N ASP A 26 -1.08 -26.36 -14.33
CA ASP A 26 -2.30 -26.11 -15.08
C ASP A 26 -2.14 -24.90 -16.03
N GLN A 27 -1.74 -25.21 -17.27
CA GLN A 27 -1.53 -24.22 -18.33
C GLN A 27 -2.80 -23.42 -18.64
N ALA A 28 -3.95 -24.08 -18.73
CA ALA A 28 -5.20 -23.45 -19.15
C ALA A 28 -5.73 -22.47 -18.10
N ARG A 29 -5.65 -22.85 -16.81
CA ARG A 29 -6.03 -21.99 -15.69
C ARG A 29 -5.07 -20.81 -15.52
N ALA A 30 -3.78 -21.00 -15.77
CA ALA A 30 -2.80 -19.91 -15.78
C ALA A 30 -3.08 -18.89 -16.90
N GLU A 31 -3.41 -19.36 -18.11
CA GLU A 31 -3.78 -18.48 -19.23
C GLU A 31 -5.08 -17.71 -18.94
N ALA A 32 -6.11 -18.38 -18.42
CA ALA A 32 -7.34 -17.72 -17.99
C ALA A 32 -7.06 -16.64 -16.92
N ALA A 33 -6.27 -16.94 -15.89
CA ALA A 33 -5.93 -15.99 -14.83
C ALA A 33 -5.18 -14.75 -15.35
N VAL A 34 -4.26 -14.89 -16.33
CA VAL A 34 -3.59 -13.74 -16.95
C VAL A 34 -4.57 -12.92 -17.79
N ARG A 35 -5.52 -13.56 -18.50
CA ARG A 35 -6.53 -12.84 -19.28
C ARG A 35 -7.42 -11.97 -18.38
N GLU A 36 -7.87 -12.52 -17.25
CA GLU A 36 -8.64 -11.75 -16.27
C GLU A 36 -7.80 -10.67 -15.58
N LEU A 37 -6.50 -10.90 -15.34
CA LEU A 37 -5.59 -9.87 -14.83
C LEU A 37 -5.41 -8.68 -15.80
N LEU A 38 -5.39 -8.94 -17.12
CA LEU A 38 -5.36 -7.88 -18.13
C LEU A 38 -6.66 -7.06 -18.10
N LEU A 39 -7.82 -7.72 -18.01
CA LEU A 39 -9.12 -7.04 -17.89
C LEU A 39 -9.20 -6.21 -16.60
N ALA A 40 -8.75 -6.75 -15.47
CA ALA A 40 -8.69 -6.05 -14.19
C ALA A 40 -7.73 -4.85 -14.19
N ALA A 41 -6.69 -4.89 -15.01
CA ALA A 41 -5.77 -3.76 -15.25
C ALA A 41 -6.34 -2.70 -16.22
N GLY A 42 -7.57 -2.87 -16.73
CA GLY A 42 -8.19 -1.96 -17.71
C GLY A 42 -7.68 -2.13 -19.15
N GLU A 43 -6.93 -3.19 -19.43
CA GLU A 43 -6.43 -3.51 -20.77
C GLU A 43 -7.45 -4.36 -21.55
N ASN A 44 -7.37 -4.29 -22.88
CA ASN A 44 -8.16 -5.16 -23.76
C ASN A 44 -7.29 -6.34 -24.23
N PRO A 45 -7.51 -7.58 -23.76
CA PRO A 45 -6.75 -8.76 -24.21
C PRO A 45 -6.84 -8.99 -25.72
N GLU A 46 -7.93 -8.56 -26.36
CA GLU A 46 -8.21 -8.78 -27.78
C GLU A 46 -7.55 -7.73 -28.70
N ARG A 47 -6.75 -6.78 -28.19
CA ARG A 47 -5.91 -5.92 -29.05
C ARG A 47 -4.73 -6.72 -29.61
N ASP A 48 -4.34 -6.48 -30.86
CA ASP A 48 -3.40 -7.37 -31.59
C ASP A 48 -2.08 -7.65 -30.86
N GLY A 49 -1.55 -6.67 -30.11
CA GLY A 49 -0.34 -6.86 -29.29
C GLY A 49 -0.52 -7.77 -28.06
N LEU A 50 -1.75 -7.98 -27.57
CA LEU A 50 -2.07 -8.71 -26.34
C LEU A 50 -2.74 -10.08 -26.53
N LYS A 51 -3.26 -10.42 -27.72
CA LYS A 51 -4.01 -11.68 -27.95
C LYS A 51 -3.28 -12.94 -27.44
N GLU A 52 -1.97 -13.04 -27.67
CA GLU A 52 -1.14 -14.15 -27.19
C GLU A 52 -0.50 -13.91 -25.80
N THR A 53 -0.63 -12.72 -25.22
CA THR A 53 0.02 -12.37 -23.94
C THR A 53 -0.36 -13.33 -22.80
N PRO A 54 -1.62 -13.78 -22.65
CA PRO A 54 -1.96 -14.84 -21.69
C PRO A 54 -1.10 -16.10 -21.83
N GLN A 55 -0.93 -16.61 -23.05
CA GLN A 55 -0.13 -17.81 -23.35
C GLN A 55 1.38 -17.59 -23.13
N ARG A 56 1.89 -16.42 -23.54
CA ARG A 56 3.31 -16.06 -23.36
C ARG A 56 3.66 -15.89 -21.87
N VAL A 57 2.78 -15.25 -21.09
CA VAL A 57 2.98 -15.05 -19.64
C VAL A 57 2.79 -16.37 -18.88
N ALA A 58 1.75 -17.15 -19.15
CA ALA A 58 1.56 -18.45 -18.50
C ALA A 58 2.74 -19.39 -18.74
N ARG A 59 3.31 -19.40 -19.96
CA ARG A 59 4.53 -20.12 -20.29
C ARG A 59 5.74 -19.61 -19.49
N ALA A 60 5.94 -18.30 -19.39
CA ALA A 60 7.02 -17.71 -18.60
C ALA A 60 6.90 -18.03 -17.09
N TYR A 61 5.68 -18.03 -16.52
CA TYR A 61 5.44 -18.44 -15.13
C TYR A 61 5.71 -19.93 -14.89
N ARG A 62 5.36 -20.80 -15.85
CA ARG A 62 5.70 -22.23 -15.82
C ARG A 62 7.21 -22.47 -15.81
N GLU A 63 7.96 -21.66 -16.56
CA GLU A 63 9.42 -21.73 -16.65
C GLU A 63 10.10 -21.14 -15.39
N LEU A 64 9.53 -20.07 -14.82
CA LEU A 64 9.97 -19.44 -13.57
C LEU A 64 9.78 -20.37 -12.35
N PHE A 65 8.67 -21.11 -12.30
CA PHE A 65 8.34 -22.03 -11.20
C PHE A 65 8.60 -23.51 -11.53
N ALA A 66 9.41 -23.81 -12.55
CA ALA A 66 9.68 -25.17 -13.02
C ALA A 66 10.21 -26.12 -11.94
N GLY A 67 10.88 -25.59 -10.90
CA GLY A 67 11.41 -26.36 -9.78
C GLY A 67 10.34 -26.90 -8.83
N LEU A 68 9.10 -26.40 -8.87
CA LEU A 68 7.97 -27.04 -8.19
C LEU A 68 7.60 -28.39 -8.82
N TYR A 69 7.88 -28.58 -10.11
CA TYR A 69 7.43 -29.73 -10.91
C TYR A 69 8.50 -30.82 -11.02
N THR A 70 9.50 -30.79 -10.13
CA THR A 70 10.65 -31.71 -10.06
C THR A 70 11.11 -31.88 -8.62
N ASP A 71 11.69 -33.04 -8.28
CA ASP A 71 12.50 -33.18 -7.07
C ASP A 71 13.89 -32.53 -7.31
N PRO A 72 14.31 -31.54 -6.50
CA PRO A 72 15.62 -30.91 -6.62
C PRO A 72 16.77 -31.79 -6.10
N ASP A 73 16.52 -32.69 -5.14
CA ASP A 73 17.56 -33.50 -4.50
C ASP A 73 18.05 -34.63 -5.44
N GLU A 74 17.23 -35.10 -6.39
CA GLU A 74 17.60 -36.11 -7.40
C GLU A 74 18.87 -35.74 -8.21
N VAL A 75 19.18 -34.45 -8.34
CA VAL A 75 20.37 -34.04 -9.12
C VAL A 75 21.67 -34.52 -8.45
N LEU A 76 21.67 -34.80 -7.15
CA LEU A 76 22.84 -35.25 -6.40
C LEU A 76 23.10 -36.75 -6.50
N ASP A 77 22.15 -37.56 -6.99
CA ASP A 77 22.22 -39.03 -7.02
C ASP A 77 23.31 -39.63 -7.94
N LYS A 78 24.07 -38.77 -8.63
CA LYS A 78 25.27 -39.17 -9.38
C LYS A 78 26.51 -38.60 -8.71
N THR A 79 27.23 -39.47 -8.01
CA THR A 79 28.55 -39.23 -7.40
C THR A 79 29.63 -40.05 -8.10
N PHE A 80 30.86 -39.58 -8.02
CA PHE A 80 32.08 -40.25 -8.46
C PHE A 80 32.93 -40.61 -7.23
N ASP A 81 33.74 -41.65 -7.36
CA ASP A 81 34.71 -42.06 -6.34
C ASP A 81 36.10 -41.61 -6.78
N GLU A 82 36.63 -40.59 -6.08
CA GLU A 82 37.93 -39.97 -6.38
C GLU A 82 38.83 -39.92 -5.13
N ALA A 83 38.46 -40.63 -4.05
CA ALA A 83 39.15 -40.63 -2.75
C ALA A 83 39.45 -39.21 -2.19
N HIS A 84 38.63 -38.21 -2.52
CA HIS A 84 38.92 -36.81 -2.22
C HIS A 84 38.55 -36.45 -0.78
N GLU A 85 39.51 -36.00 0.02
CA GLU A 85 39.30 -35.62 1.42
C GLU A 85 39.19 -34.12 1.70
N GLU A 86 39.44 -33.26 0.71
CA GLU A 86 39.55 -31.80 0.90
C GLU A 86 38.25 -31.03 0.60
N LEU A 87 38.29 -29.70 0.69
CA LEU A 87 37.16 -28.81 0.40
C LEU A 87 36.90 -28.68 -1.11
N VAL A 88 35.76 -29.21 -1.55
CA VAL A 88 35.19 -28.96 -2.89
C VAL A 88 34.35 -27.69 -2.83
N LEU A 89 34.73 -26.64 -3.60
CA LEU A 89 34.06 -25.35 -3.63
C LEU A 89 33.61 -24.96 -5.06
N VAL A 90 32.32 -24.66 -5.22
CA VAL A 90 31.76 -23.96 -6.38
C VAL A 90 31.30 -22.56 -5.96
N ARG A 91 31.36 -21.60 -6.88
CA ARG A 91 31.04 -20.19 -6.64
C ARG A 91 30.06 -19.66 -7.70
N ASP A 92 29.47 -18.50 -7.43
CA ASP A 92 28.84 -17.63 -8.43
C ASP A 92 27.57 -18.20 -9.17
N ILE A 93 26.58 -18.74 -8.42
CA ILE A 93 25.28 -19.32 -8.90
C ILE A 93 23.99 -18.51 -8.47
N PRO A 94 23.17 -17.83 -9.31
CA PRO A 94 22.24 -16.71 -8.90
C PRO A 94 20.96 -16.87 -7.97
N VAL A 95 20.72 -15.98 -6.94
CA VAL A 95 19.66 -16.11 -5.83
C VAL A 95 19.00 -14.77 -5.17
N TYR A 96 18.21 -14.71 -4.01
CA TYR A 96 16.96 -13.86 -3.67
C TYR A 96 16.34 -13.44 -2.17
N SER A 97 16.50 -12.31 -1.34
CA SER A 97 15.61 -11.85 -0.12
C SER A 97 15.95 -10.57 0.82
N GLN A 98 15.04 -10.06 1.73
CA GLN A 98 15.14 -8.83 2.65
C GLN A 98 14.67 -8.90 4.18
N CYS A 99 14.63 -7.79 4.99
CA CYS A 99 14.35 -7.70 6.49
C CYS A 99 13.82 -6.33 7.11
N VAL A 100 13.27 -6.28 8.38
CA VAL A 100 12.67 -5.08 9.13
C VAL A 100 12.90 -5.03 10.72
N PRO A 101 12.97 -3.86 11.50
CA PRO A 101 13.33 -3.61 12.98
C PRO A 101 12.44 -3.81 14.27
N SER A 102 12.94 -3.48 15.52
CA SER A 102 12.38 -3.90 16.88
C SER A 102 11.94 -2.87 17.98
N LYS A 103 12.71 -1.81 18.30
CA LYS A 103 12.32 -0.81 19.35
C LYS A 103 11.24 0.15 18.83
N GLN A 104 11.11 0.22 17.51
CA GLN A 104 10.25 1.10 16.76
C GLN A 104 8.77 0.92 17.15
N THR A 105 8.02 2.02 17.20
CA THR A 105 6.58 2.01 17.45
C THR A 105 5.83 1.74 16.14
N VAL A 106 4.91 0.78 16.19
CA VAL A 106 3.99 0.41 15.09
C VAL A 106 2.55 0.79 15.45
N ASN A 107 1.76 1.19 14.45
CA ASN A 107 0.40 1.71 14.65
C ASN A 107 -0.65 0.58 14.56
N LEU A 108 -1.34 0.32 15.68
CA LEU A 108 -2.38 -0.72 15.78
C LEU A 108 -3.79 -0.12 15.76
N VAL A 109 -4.75 -0.91 15.31
CA VAL A 109 -6.17 -0.72 15.63
C VAL A 109 -6.31 -0.78 17.16
N GLY A 110 -6.75 0.32 17.77
CA GLY A 110 -6.82 0.46 19.22
C GLY A 110 -5.59 1.10 19.90
N GLY A 111 -4.51 1.44 19.18
CA GLY A 111 -3.40 2.19 19.76
C GLY A 111 -2.06 2.03 19.06
N ALA A 112 -1.02 1.69 19.82
CA ALA A 112 0.32 1.44 19.32
C ALA A 112 1.09 0.50 20.25
N LYS A 113 1.99 -0.31 19.69
CA LYS A 113 2.92 -1.18 20.42
C LYS A 113 4.35 -0.92 19.92
N ARG A 114 5.35 -1.38 20.67
CA ARG A 114 6.71 -1.54 20.10
C ARG A 114 6.71 -2.78 19.23
N ALA A 115 7.52 -2.80 18.17
CA ALA A 115 7.61 -3.90 17.23
C ALA A 115 7.88 -5.26 17.92
N ARG A 116 8.77 -5.30 18.93
CA ARG A 116 9.03 -6.49 19.75
C ARG A 116 7.87 -6.99 20.63
N ASP A 117 6.82 -6.18 20.82
CA ASP A 117 5.68 -6.45 21.71
C ASP A 117 4.40 -6.83 20.90
N VAL A 118 4.54 -6.99 19.57
CA VAL A 118 3.47 -7.42 18.64
C VAL A 118 3.26 -8.94 18.69
N GLN A 119 2.02 -9.37 18.51
CA GLN A 119 1.57 -10.77 18.56
C GLN A 119 0.73 -11.16 17.33
N LEU A 120 0.52 -12.45 17.12
CA LEU A 120 -0.41 -12.94 16.10
C LEU A 120 -1.84 -12.47 16.42
N GLY A 121 -2.61 -12.08 15.40
CA GLY A 121 -3.94 -11.49 15.57
C GLY A 121 -3.95 -10.01 16.00
N ASP A 122 -2.78 -9.39 16.22
CA ASP A 122 -2.72 -7.91 16.29
C ASP A 122 -3.15 -7.32 14.94
N ARG A 123 -3.98 -6.28 14.98
CA ARG A 123 -4.47 -5.61 13.77
C ARG A 123 -3.74 -4.28 13.60
N PHE A 124 -3.01 -4.10 12.50
CA PHE A 124 -2.34 -2.86 12.12
C PHE A 124 -3.26 -1.95 11.31
N TRP A 125 -2.97 -0.65 11.36
CA TRP A 125 -3.38 0.27 10.30
C TRP A 125 -2.42 0.20 9.13
N THR A 126 -2.97 0.35 7.92
CA THR A 126 -2.22 0.47 6.66
C THR A 126 -2.82 1.56 5.77
N LEU A 127 -2.19 1.84 4.63
CA LEU A 127 -2.75 2.68 3.56
C LEU A 127 -2.93 1.86 2.28
N VAL A 128 -4.08 2.05 1.63
CA VAL A 128 -4.47 1.45 0.34
C VAL A 128 -5.04 2.57 -0.52
N ASP A 129 -4.40 2.90 -1.64
CA ASP A 129 -4.74 4.06 -2.49
C ASP A 129 -4.98 5.37 -1.71
N GLY A 130 -4.23 5.57 -0.61
CA GLY A 130 -4.34 6.71 0.31
C GLY A 130 -5.51 6.66 1.31
N LYS A 131 -6.28 5.58 1.38
CA LYS A 131 -7.30 5.31 2.40
C LYS A 131 -6.67 4.58 3.59
N VAL A 132 -7.09 4.86 4.83
CA VAL A 132 -6.64 4.09 6.00
C VAL A 132 -7.47 2.81 6.13
N GLU A 133 -6.82 1.67 5.94
CA GLU A 133 -7.43 0.34 6.04
C GLU A 133 -6.77 -0.51 7.14
N GLN A 134 -7.27 -1.72 7.36
CA GLN A 134 -6.86 -2.60 8.46
C GLN A 134 -6.28 -3.91 7.92
N THR A 135 -5.15 -4.35 8.48
CA THR A 135 -4.52 -5.63 8.14
C THR A 135 -4.17 -6.38 9.43
N GLU A 136 -4.17 -7.71 9.41
CA GLU A 136 -3.95 -8.56 10.58
C GLU A 136 -2.60 -9.27 10.52
N VAL A 137 -1.89 -9.31 11.65
CA VAL A 137 -0.59 -9.98 11.79
C VAL A 137 -0.79 -11.49 11.86
N VAL A 138 -0.60 -12.16 10.73
CA VAL A 138 -0.69 -13.62 10.57
C VAL A 138 0.67 -14.33 10.69
N GLY A 139 1.76 -13.59 10.84
CA GLY A 139 3.10 -14.13 11.10
C GLY A 139 4.04 -13.11 11.72
N VAL A 140 4.94 -13.54 12.60
CA VAL A 140 5.99 -12.71 13.22
C VAL A 140 7.33 -13.43 13.13
N SER A 141 8.37 -12.74 12.66
CA SER A 141 9.77 -13.20 12.68
C SER A 141 10.68 -12.16 13.33
N SER A 142 11.88 -12.57 13.74
CA SER A 142 12.92 -11.64 14.19
C SER A 142 14.33 -12.09 13.81
N HIS A 143 15.20 -11.11 13.58
CA HIS A 143 16.58 -11.27 13.14
C HIS A 143 17.50 -10.31 13.92
N GLU A 144 18.81 -10.35 13.67
CA GLU A 144 19.76 -9.37 14.21
C GLU A 144 20.48 -8.62 13.08
N LYS A 145 20.67 -7.30 13.25
CA LYS A 145 21.36 -6.41 12.31
C LYS A 145 22.31 -5.48 13.06
N ARG A 146 23.43 -5.10 12.43
CA ARG A 146 24.43 -4.17 13.01
C ARG A 146 24.28 -2.72 12.54
N GLU A 147 23.52 -2.48 11.47
CA GLU A 147 23.23 -1.15 10.92
C GLU A 147 21.69 -0.95 10.86
N LEU A 148 21.26 0.28 11.16
CA LEU A 148 19.93 0.82 10.93
C LEU A 148 20.08 2.22 10.29
N VAL A 149 18.97 2.79 9.82
CA VAL A 149 18.87 4.22 9.51
C VAL A 149 17.75 4.87 10.31
N GLU A 150 18.00 6.07 10.81
CA GLU A 150 16.95 6.98 11.30
C GLU A 150 16.53 7.91 10.17
N VAL A 151 15.29 7.74 9.71
CA VAL A 151 14.66 8.61 8.71
C VAL A 151 13.97 9.74 9.45
N VAL A 152 14.32 10.98 9.10
CA VAL A 152 13.75 12.20 9.68
C VAL A 152 12.87 12.88 8.62
N THR A 153 11.63 13.19 8.97
CA THR A 153 10.67 13.93 8.14
C THR A 153 10.14 15.15 8.88
N GLU A 154 9.55 16.07 8.12
CA GLU A 154 8.81 17.23 8.64
C GLU A 154 7.67 16.88 9.63
N LYS A 155 7.28 15.60 9.76
CA LYS A 155 6.24 15.12 10.70
C LYS A 155 6.77 14.23 11.83
N GLY A 156 8.05 13.87 11.83
CA GLY A 156 8.65 13.06 12.89
C GLY A 156 9.84 12.21 12.42
N ARG A 157 10.23 11.24 13.24
CA ARG A 157 11.35 10.33 12.94
C ARG A 157 10.99 8.87 13.23
N PHE A 158 11.67 7.94 12.57
CA PHE A 158 11.55 6.50 12.83
C PHE A 158 12.83 5.76 12.40
N GLN A 159 13.05 4.59 13.00
CA GLN A 159 14.24 3.77 12.75
C GLN A 159 13.87 2.48 12.01
N VAL A 160 14.51 2.25 10.88
CA VAL A 160 14.29 1.10 9.97
C VAL A 160 15.65 0.51 9.52
N THR A 161 15.65 -0.67 8.91
CA THR A 161 16.86 -1.20 8.24
C THR A 161 17.20 -0.32 7.03
N PRO A 162 18.47 -0.22 6.60
CA PRO A 162 18.85 0.59 5.43
C PRO A 162 17.99 0.28 4.20
N ASP A 163 17.76 -1.02 3.96
CA ASP A 163 17.11 -1.52 2.74
C ASP A 163 15.57 -1.59 2.85
N HIS A 164 14.99 -0.94 3.87
CA HIS A 164 13.58 -1.03 4.17
C HIS A 164 12.71 -0.20 3.20
N PRO A 165 11.66 -0.77 2.58
CA PRO A 165 10.85 -0.07 1.58
C PRO A 165 9.86 0.94 2.21
N LEU A 166 9.92 2.18 1.74
CA LEU A 166 9.02 3.29 2.06
C LEU A 166 8.32 3.78 0.79
N ALA A 167 7.00 4.01 0.82
CA ALA A 167 6.29 4.50 -0.38
C ALA A 167 6.67 5.95 -0.70
N THR A 168 6.96 6.28 -1.97
CA THR A 168 7.26 7.64 -2.49
C THR A 168 6.43 7.95 -3.75
N PRO A 169 6.37 9.21 -4.23
CA PRO A 169 5.66 9.56 -5.47
C PRO A 169 6.17 8.85 -6.73
N GLN A 170 7.38 8.27 -6.70
CA GLN A 170 7.98 7.54 -7.83
C GLN A 170 7.81 6.00 -7.73
N GLY A 171 7.08 5.53 -6.72
CA GLY A 171 7.05 4.13 -6.26
C GLY A 171 7.66 4.01 -4.86
N TRP A 172 7.83 2.79 -4.32
CA TRP A 172 8.63 2.62 -3.11
C TRP A 172 10.07 3.15 -3.31
N GLN A 173 10.83 3.43 -2.25
CA GLN A 173 12.28 3.67 -2.21
C GLN A 173 12.87 3.11 -0.90
N GLU A 174 14.17 2.81 -0.87
CA GLU A 174 14.83 2.27 0.33
C GLU A 174 15.08 3.38 1.36
N ALA A 175 14.94 3.05 2.65
CA ALA A 175 15.11 4.00 3.73
C ALA A 175 16.50 4.67 3.76
N LYS A 176 17.56 4.01 3.25
CA LYS A 176 18.91 4.56 3.09
C LYS A 176 19.04 5.62 1.98
N ASP A 177 18.03 5.74 1.12
CA ASP A 177 18.06 6.48 -0.15
C ASP A 177 16.97 7.56 -0.28
N VAL A 178 16.03 7.65 0.66
CA VAL A 178 14.91 8.60 0.60
C VAL A 178 15.26 10.05 0.96
N GLU A 179 16.52 10.40 1.23
CA GLU A 179 16.88 11.77 1.63
C GLU A 179 16.48 12.80 0.55
N GLY A 180 15.77 13.86 0.96
CA GLY A 180 15.27 14.90 0.07
C GLY A 180 14.03 14.55 -0.76
N THR A 181 13.59 13.28 -0.78
CA THR A 181 12.33 12.87 -1.43
C THR A 181 11.12 13.09 -0.50
N TYR A 182 9.95 12.62 -0.92
CA TYR A 182 8.75 12.55 -0.09
C TYR A 182 8.36 11.09 0.15
N ILE A 183 7.88 10.77 1.36
CA ILE A 183 7.31 9.46 1.68
C ILE A 183 5.83 9.56 2.03
N GLU A 184 5.07 8.48 1.83
CA GLU A 184 3.63 8.47 2.13
C GLU A 184 3.37 8.37 3.64
N TRP A 185 2.53 9.25 4.16
CA TRP A 185 2.24 9.36 5.59
C TRP A 185 0.79 9.77 5.85
N THR A 186 0.22 9.29 6.96
CA THR A 186 -1.06 9.76 7.49
C THR A 186 -0.92 10.15 8.97
N PRO A 187 -1.60 11.21 9.47
CA PRO A 187 -1.44 11.64 10.86
C PRO A 187 -1.84 10.56 11.87
N PRO A 188 -0.94 10.06 12.74
CA PRO A 188 -1.27 8.98 13.68
C PRO A 188 -2.45 9.29 14.61
N ARG A 189 -2.63 10.57 14.97
CA ARG A 189 -3.78 11.06 15.76
C ARG A 189 -5.13 10.98 15.04
N LYS A 190 -5.15 10.86 13.71
CA LYS A 190 -6.37 10.72 12.89
C LYS A 190 -6.74 9.26 12.61
N LEU A 191 -5.86 8.28 12.88
CA LEU A 191 -6.12 6.86 12.57
C LEU A 191 -7.41 6.32 13.23
N CYS A 192 -7.61 6.58 14.52
CA CYS A 192 -8.73 6.04 15.30
C CYS A 192 -10.05 6.84 15.19
N ARG A 193 -10.21 7.72 14.18
CA ARG A 193 -11.46 8.47 13.99
C ARG A 193 -12.54 7.63 13.32
N GLN A 194 -13.80 7.94 13.61
CA GLN A 194 -14.93 7.42 12.84
C GLN A 194 -14.83 7.91 11.39
N ARG A 195 -14.93 6.95 10.46
CA ARG A 195 -14.95 7.16 9.01
C ARG A 195 -16.39 7.11 8.54
N TRP A 196 -16.75 8.01 7.62
CA TRP A 196 -18.10 8.11 7.07
C TRP A 196 -18.03 7.84 5.57
N GLN A 197 -18.85 6.92 5.07
CA GLN A 197 -18.98 6.63 3.64
C GLN A 197 -20.27 7.29 3.13
N PRO A 198 -20.20 8.45 2.45
CA PRO A 198 -21.41 9.16 2.07
C PRO A 198 -22.16 8.46 0.93
N MET A 199 -23.48 8.39 1.06
CA MET A 199 -24.38 7.90 0.03
C MET A 199 -24.65 9.02 -0.99
N VAL A 200 -24.13 8.86 -2.20
CA VAL A 200 -24.30 9.85 -3.28
C VAL A 200 -25.77 9.92 -3.70
N GLY A 201 -26.37 11.09 -3.54
CA GLY A 201 -27.77 11.35 -3.84
C GLY A 201 -28.13 12.82 -3.67
N TYR A 202 -29.43 13.11 -3.66
CA TYR A 202 -29.94 14.48 -3.52
C TYR A 202 -29.47 15.12 -2.22
N GLU A 203 -29.53 14.39 -1.12
CA GLU A 203 -29.17 14.83 0.23
C GLU A 203 -27.66 15.10 0.36
N PHE A 204 -26.81 14.28 -0.25
CA PHE A 204 -25.36 14.51 -0.31
C PHE A 204 -25.03 15.80 -1.03
N GLY A 205 -25.67 16.02 -2.19
CA GLY A 205 -25.60 17.29 -2.90
C GLY A 205 -26.07 18.45 -2.03
N TYR A 206 -27.23 18.30 -1.38
CA TYR A 206 -27.84 19.34 -0.53
C TYR A 206 -26.92 19.78 0.61
N VAL A 207 -26.29 18.84 1.32
CA VAL A 207 -25.29 19.15 2.37
C VAL A 207 -24.15 19.99 1.80
N LEU A 208 -23.60 19.63 0.64
CA LEU A 208 -22.50 20.40 0.02
C LEU A 208 -22.97 21.76 -0.51
N GLY A 209 -24.21 21.86 -1.00
CA GLY A 209 -24.82 23.13 -1.41
C GLY A 209 -24.95 24.10 -0.23
N ALA A 210 -25.55 23.62 0.87
CA ALA A 210 -25.72 24.38 2.11
C ALA A 210 -24.39 24.76 2.77
N LEU A 211 -23.36 23.91 2.64
CA LEU A 211 -22.03 24.21 3.16
C LEU A 211 -21.25 25.21 2.30
N CYS A 212 -21.49 25.25 0.99
CA CYS A 212 -20.89 26.25 0.10
C CYS A 212 -21.61 27.62 0.14
N SER A 213 -22.81 27.72 0.73
CA SER A 213 -23.52 28.97 0.99
C SER A 213 -23.25 29.50 2.41
N ASP A 214 -24.08 29.13 3.39
CA ASP A 214 -24.09 29.66 4.77
C ASP A 214 -23.23 28.81 5.75
N GLY A 215 -22.49 27.82 5.24
CA GLY A 215 -21.72 26.86 6.03
C GLY A 215 -20.39 27.38 6.58
N THR A 216 -19.86 26.64 7.56
CA THR A 216 -18.53 26.85 8.13
C THR A 216 -17.84 25.51 8.39
N VAL A 217 -16.60 25.36 7.91
CA VAL A 217 -15.79 24.13 8.04
C VAL A 217 -14.48 24.41 8.79
N GLY A 218 -14.55 24.29 10.12
CA GLY A 218 -13.39 24.38 11.01
C GLY A 218 -12.64 23.06 11.14
N ASP A 219 -11.48 23.05 11.81
CA ASP A 219 -10.53 21.93 11.77
C ASP A 219 -11.04 20.59 12.33
N THR A 220 -12.02 20.64 13.22
CA THR A 220 -12.63 19.47 13.85
C THR A 220 -14.14 19.46 13.75
N CYS A 221 -14.76 20.41 13.03
CA CYS A 221 -16.21 20.50 12.96
C CYS A 221 -16.73 21.19 11.69
N VAL A 222 -17.87 20.71 11.24
CA VAL A 222 -18.72 21.32 10.21
C VAL A 222 -19.94 21.94 10.92
N SER A 223 -20.36 23.13 10.51
CA SER A 223 -21.51 23.83 11.11
C SER A 223 -22.29 24.61 10.05
N LEU A 224 -23.61 24.64 10.20
CA LEU A 224 -24.52 25.60 9.57
C LEU A 224 -25.13 26.47 10.69
N VAL A 225 -25.28 27.78 10.47
CA VAL A 225 -25.94 28.69 11.42
C VAL A 225 -26.83 29.66 10.65
N VAL A 226 -28.14 29.46 10.71
CA VAL A 226 -29.13 30.10 9.83
C VAL A 226 -30.30 30.65 10.63
N ASN A 227 -31.02 31.64 10.09
CA ASN A 227 -32.21 32.19 10.75
C ASN A 227 -33.48 31.35 10.46
N ASP A 228 -33.44 30.51 9.43
CA ASP A 228 -34.57 29.67 9.01
C ASP A 228 -34.50 28.29 9.69
N ARG A 229 -35.57 27.92 10.41
CA ARG A 229 -35.66 26.65 11.14
C ARG A 229 -35.84 25.46 10.20
N ASP A 230 -36.51 25.64 9.07
CA ASP A 230 -36.80 24.56 8.12
C ASP A 230 -35.60 24.28 7.23
N PHE A 231 -34.78 25.30 6.88
CA PHE A 231 -33.45 25.07 6.33
C PHE A 231 -32.55 24.28 7.31
N ALA A 232 -32.53 24.65 8.60
CA ALA A 232 -31.79 23.91 9.61
C ALA A 232 -32.26 22.44 9.75
N LYS A 233 -33.59 22.18 9.72
CA LYS A 233 -34.15 20.82 9.69
C LYS A 233 -33.72 20.06 8.43
N GLN A 234 -33.84 20.66 7.25
CA GLN A 234 -33.54 20.01 5.99
C GLN A 234 -32.05 19.67 5.88
N PHE A 235 -31.17 20.52 6.40
CA PHE A 235 -29.74 20.25 6.49
C PHE A 235 -29.41 19.12 7.49
N ALA A 236 -30.06 19.10 8.67
CA ALA A 236 -29.89 18.01 9.64
C ALA A 236 -30.41 16.65 9.09
N TYR A 237 -31.56 16.65 8.41
CA TYR A 237 -32.08 15.50 7.69
C TYR A 237 -31.13 15.04 6.57
N ALA A 238 -30.59 15.97 5.79
CA ALA A 238 -29.67 15.64 4.71
C ALA A 238 -28.33 15.07 5.24
N LEU A 239 -27.84 15.53 6.39
CA LEU A 239 -26.68 14.92 7.08
C LEU A 239 -26.97 13.48 7.54
N ASP A 240 -28.14 13.24 8.10
CA ASP A 240 -28.58 11.91 8.54
C ASP A 240 -28.68 10.94 7.35
N GLN A 241 -29.39 11.35 6.28
CA GLN A 241 -29.60 10.49 5.11
C GLN A 241 -28.35 10.31 4.24
N ALA A 242 -27.52 11.34 4.05
CA ALA A 242 -26.35 11.24 3.18
C ALA A 242 -25.09 10.71 3.86
N PHE A 243 -24.93 10.91 5.18
CA PHE A 243 -23.73 10.53 5.91
C PHE A 243 -23.99 9.59 7.10
N GLY A 244 -25.24 9.32 7.49
CA GLY A 244 -25.56 8.61 8.73
C GLY A 244 -25.38 9.47 9.99
N ILE A 245 -25.35 10.80 9.86
CA ILE A 245 -25.02 11.74 10.93
C ILE A 245 -26.27 12.41 11.47
N ASN A 246 -26.84 11.83 12.53
CA ASN A 246 -27.94 12.44 13.26
C ASN A 246 -27.46 13.69 14.02
N ALA A 247 -27.67 14.87 13.44
CA ALA A 247 -27.19 16.15 13.97
C ALA A 247 -28.32 16.92 14.68
N SER A 248 -28.09 17.31 15.94
CA SER A 248 -29.04 18.12 16.71
C SER A 248 -29.12 19.56 16.20
N ILE A 249 -30.34 20.11 16.24
CA ILE A 249 -30.61 21.53 15.98
C ILE A 249 -30.60 22.26 17.32
N GLU A 250 -29.72 23.24 17.46
CA GLU A 250 -29.54 24.06 18.66
C GLU A 250 -30.07 25.48 18.41
N GLU A 251 -30.88 26.02 19.31
CA GLU A 251 -31.30 27.43 19.27
C GLU A 251 -30.16 28.31 19.81
N VAL A 252 -29.81 29.37 19.06
CA VAL A 252 -28.64 30.23 19.33
C VAL A 252 -28.93 31.70 19.03
N GLU A 253 -28.27 32.61 19.76
CA GLU A 253 -28.17 34.02 19.36
C GLU A 253 -26.90 34.27 18.55
N ARG A 254 -26.97 35.13 17.53
CA ARG A 254 -25.78 35.63 16.80
C ARG A 254 -25.83 37.15 16.55
N PRO A 255 -24.68 37.85 16.62
CA PRO A 255 -24.63 39.29 16.35
C PRO A 255 -24.76 39.54 14.85
N SER A 256 -25.78 40.30 14.44
CA SER A 256 -25.96 40.71 13.06
C SER A 256 -25.22 42.03 12.79
N GLY A 257 -24.19 42.00 11.94
CA GLY A 257 -23.51 43.23 11.49
C GLY A 257 -24.39 44.16 10.66
N TYR A 258 -25.50 43.66 10.09
CA TYR A 258 -26.47 44.47 9.35
C TYR A 258 -27.51 45.12 10.28
N LEU A 259 -28.04 44.37 11.27
CA LEU A 259 -29.06 44.88 12.20
C LEU A 259 -28.48 45.48 13.49
N GLN A 260 -27.15 45.41 13.71
CA GLN A 260 -26.42 45.92 14.87
C GLN A 260 -26.99 45.44 16.23
N ARG A 261 -27.50 44.19 16.27
CA ARG A 261 -28.09 43.54 17.44
C ARG A 261 -27.90 42.02 17.40
N GLN A 262 -28.16 41.34 18.53
CA GLN A 262 -28.36 39.89 18.54
C GLN A 262 -29.61 39.51 17.74
N VAL A 263 -29.55 38.36 17.08
CA VAL A 263 -30.66 37.77 16.32
C VAL A 263 -30.71 36.28 16.61
N GLU A 264 -31.91 35.78 16.88
CA GLU A 264 -32.19 34.35 17.03
C GLU A 264 -31.88 33.57 15.74
N GLY A 265 -31.41 32.34 15.90
CA GLY A 265 -31.16 31.43 14.80
C GLY A 265 -30.96 29.99 15.27
N PHE A 266 -30.70 29.12 14.31
CA PHE A 266 -30.60 27.68 14.50
C PHE A 266 -29.23 27.22 14.02
N ARG A 267 -28.50 26.53 14.90
CA ARG A 267 -27.20 25.91 14.61
C ARG A 267 -27.38 24.42 14.45
N VAL A 268 -26.80 23.87 13.38
CA VAL A 268 -26.57 22.43 13.23
C VAL A 268 -25.07 22.23 13.16
N ARG A 269 -24.49 21.47 14.10
CA ARG A 269 -23.03 21.32 14.22
C ARG A 269 -22.62 19.86 14.40
N VAL A 270 -21.70 19.42 13.55
CA VAL A 270 -21.10 18.08 13.60
C VAL A 270 -19.63 18.21 13.99
N VAL A 271 -19.25 17.64 15.12
CA VAL A 271 -17.84 17.60 15.58
C VAL A 271 -17.16 16.34 15.02
N SER A 272 -16.69 16.42 13.78
CA SER A 272 -15.85 15.39 13.16
C SER A 272 -14.76 16.02 12.31
N SER A 273 -13.49 15.69 12.61
CA SER A 273 -12.36 16.01 11.74
C SER A 273 -12.32 15.17 10.47
N TYR A 274 -12.97 14.00 10.42
CA TYR A 274 -13.16 13.26 9.16
C TYR A 274 -14.07 14.03 8.22
N LEU A 275 -15.24 14.47 8.70
CA LEU A 275 -16.17 15.24 7.87
C LEU A 275 -15.57 16.60 7.45
N ALA A 276 -14.85 17.28 8.34
CA ALA A 276 -14.19 18.54 8.02
C ALA A 276 -13.10 18.40 6.94
N ASP A 277 -12.21 17.40 7.06
CA ASP A 277 -11.22 17.09 6.02
C ASP A 277 -11.89 16.68 4.70
N LEU A 278 -12.98 15.90 4.76
CA LEU A 278 -13.72 15.41 3.57
C LEU A 278 -14.40 16.54 2.80
N VAL A 279 -15.07 17.47 3.48
CA VAL A 279 -15.67 18.64 2.82
C VAL A 279 -14.57 19.53 2.21
N ARG A 280 -13.44 19.72 2.91
CA ARG A 280 -12.26 20.43 2.39
C ARG A 280 -11.69 19.78 1.12
N GLN A 281 -11.61 18.45 1.06
CA GLN A 281 -11.22 17.72 -0.14
C GLN A 281 -12.15 18.06 -1.31
N TYR A 282 -13.46 18.03 -1.11
CA TYR A 282 -14.42 18.33 -2.17
C TYR A 282 -14.33 19.77 -2.69
N VAL A 283 -14.24 20.76 -1.79
CA VAL A 283 -14.22 22.19 -2.17
C VAL A 283 -12.84 22.73 -2.56
N GLY A 284 -11.84 21.84 -2.71
CA GLY A 284 -10.52 22.20 -3.25
C GLY A 284 -9.52 22.80 -2.25
N GLY A 285 -9.65 22.47 -0.97
CA GLY A 285 -8.68 22.77 0.10
C GLY A 285 -9.23 23.70 1.17
N ASP A 286 -9.34 24.99 0.85
CA ASP A 286 -9.86 25.99 1.79
C ASP A 286 -11.38 26.14 1.64
N ALA A 287 -12.11 25.71 2.66
CA ALA A 287 -13.56 25.75 2.73
C ALA A 287 -14.14 27.09 3.23
N HIS A 288 -13.32 28.14 3.35
CA HIS A 288 -13.81 29.50 3.53
C HIS A 288 -14.59 29.96 2.29
N HIS A 289 -15.79 30.53 2.48
CA HIS A 289 -16.73 30.87 1.40
C HIS A 289 -16.13 31.69 0.23
N GLN A 290 -15.16 32.56 0.49
CA GLN A 290 -14.42 33.34 -0.52
C GLN A 290 -13.26 32.61 -1.22
N ARG A 291 -12.83 31.43 -0.75
CA ARG A 291 -11.63 30.71 -1.26
C ARG A 291 -11.90 29.25 -1.70
N GLN A 292 -13.07 28.72 -1.37
CA GLN A 292 -13.58 27.45 -1.92
C GLN A 292 -13.70 27.49 -3.45
N ARG A 293 -13.55 26.31 -4.07
CA ARG A 293 -13.89 26.04 -5.48
C ARG A 293 -15.23 25.31 -5.57
N PHE A 294 -15.78 25.19 -6.77
CA PHE A 294 -16.95 24.33 -6.99
C PHE A 294 -16.66 22.85 -6.65
N PRO A 295 -17.45 22.18 -5.79
CA PRO A 295 -17.19 20.80 -5.37
C PRO A 295 -17.61 19.79 -6.43
N ARG A 296 -16.74 19.53 -7.43
CA ARG A 296 -17.03 18.67 -8.60
C ARG A 296 -17.60 17.29 -8.29
N VAL A 297 -17.41 16.76 -7.07
CA VAL A 297 -18.08 15.52 -6.60
C VAL A 297 -19.61 15.56 -6.76
N VAL A 298 -20.26 16.74 -6.75
CA VAL A 298 -21.72 16.84 -6.99
C VAL A 298 -22.12 16.53 -8.44
N MET A 299 -21.16 16.46 -9.37
CA MET A 299 -21.36 16.02 -10.76
C MET A 299 -21.50 14.50 -10.91
N SER A 300 -21.48 13.74 -9.81
CA SER A 300 -21.66 12.29 -9.82
C SER A 300 -22.99 11.82 -10.43
N ASN A 301 -24.04 12.65 -10.43
CA ASN A 301 -25.27 12.51 -11.22
C ASN A 301 -26.16 13.77 -11.12
N GLU A 302 -27.15 13.90 -12.01
CA GLU A 302 -28.05 15.06 -12.06
C GLU A 302 -28.84 15.28 -10.76
N ILE A 303 -29.24 14.20 -10.08
CA ILE A 303 -30.01 14.27 -8.82
C ILE A 303 -29.16 14.90 -7.71
N THR A 304 -27.89 14.53 -7.62
CA THR A 304 -26.91 15.11 -6.68
C THR A 304 -26.68 16.59 -6.97
N PHE A 305 -26.48 16.96 -8.24
CA PHE A 305 -26.30 18.37 -8.60
C PHE A 305 -27.58 19.20 -8.38
N ARG A 306 -28.78 18.65 -8.60
CA ARG A 306 -30.05 19.29 -8.22
C ARG A 306 -30.18 19.49 -6.71
N GLY A 307 -29.68 18.55 -5.91
CA GLY A 307 -29.55 18.68 -4.46
C GLY A 307 -28.65 19.85 -4.07
N PHE A 308 -27.44 19.91 -4.63
CA PHE A 308 -26.50 21.01 -4.44
C PHE A 308 -27.10 22.37 -4.81
N LEU A 309 -27.74 22.47 -5.97
CA LEU A 309 -28.41 23.70 -6.41
C LEU A 309 -29.65 24.06 -5.57
N ASN A 310 -30.19 23.16 -4.75
CA ASN A 310 -31.26 23.48 -3.78
C ASN A 310 -30.64 23.94 -2.46
N GLY A 311 -29.72 23.18 -1.86
CA GLY A 311 -29.06 23.55 -0.60
C GLY A 311 -28.27 24.86 -0.67
N TYR A 312 -27.70 25.20 -1.83
CA TYR A 312 -27.08 26.51 -2.03
C TYR A 312 -28.12 27.64 -2.06
N VAL A 313 -29.31 27.37 -2.62
CA VAL A 313 -30.38 28.36 -2.79
C VAL A 313 -31.12 28.66 -1.50
N ASP A 314 -31.21 27.70 -0.59
CA ASP A 314 -31.86 27.88 0.72
C ASP A 314 -31.01 28.77 1.67
N GLY A 315 -29.72 28.98 1.34
CA GLY A 315 -28.84 29.97 1.96
C GLY A 315 -28.65 31.24 1.10
N ASP A 316 -27.61 31.24 0.25
CA ASP A 316 -27.11 32.42 -0.48
C ASP A 316 -27.80 32.63 -1.85
N GLY A 317 -28.97 32.04 -2.08
CA GLY A 317 -29.69 32.13 -3.35
C GLY A 317 -31.14 32.61 -3.22
N PHE A 318 -31.87 32.51 -4.34
CA PHE A 318 -33.34 32.51 -4.28
C PHE A 318 -33.94 31.76 -5.47
N ARG A 319 -35.09 31.11 -5.27
CA ARG A 319 -35.88 30.52 -6.37
C ARG A 319 -36.88 31.54 -6.89
N SER A 320 -37.02 31.65 -8.22
CA SER A 320 -37.91 32.65 -8.81
C SER A 320 -39.37 32.31 -8.61
N LYS A 321 -40.18 33.33 -8.25
CA LYS A 321 -41.64 33.21 -8.09
C LYS A 321 -42.40 33.18 -9.42
N SER A 322 -41.76 33.56 -10.53
CA SER A 322 -42.40 33.70 -11.85
C SER A 322 -41.63 33.04 -13.01
N GLY A 323 -40.38 32.64 -12.80
CA GLY A 323 -39.55 31.95 -13.80
C GLY A 323 -39.22 30.52 -13.39
N ARG A 324 -39.09 29.61 -14.36
CA ARG A 324 -38.62 28.22 -14.16
C ARG A 324 -37.11 28.18 -13.90
N GLY A 325 -36.68 28.64 -12.74
CA GLY A 325 -35.27 28.69 -12.37
C GLY A 325 -34.98 29.39 -11.05
N ARG A 326 -33.69 29.53 -10.78
CA ARG A 326 -33.09 29.97 -9.51
C ARG A 326 -31.93 30.91 -9.77
N MET A 327 -31.60 31.74 -8.78
CA MET A 327 -30.40 32.56 -8.77
C MET A 327 -29.47 32.07 -7.65
N LEU A 328 -28.21 31.85 -7.98
CA LEU A 328 -27.12 31.73 -7.01
C LEU A 328 -26.50 33.12 -6.83
N THR A 329 -26.29 33.57 -5.60
CA THR A 329 -25.56 34.81 -5.29
C THR A 329 -24.26 34.43 -4.58
N SER A 330 -23.17 35.14 -4.82
CA SER A 330 -21.93 34.95 -4.04
C SER A 330 -20.98 36.13 -4.18
N MET A 331 -20.20 36.37 -3.12
CA MET A 331 -18.97 37.19 -3.20
C MET A 331 -17.84 36.45 -3.94
N ASN A 332 -17.89 35.11 -4.00
CA ASN A 332 -16.88 34.30 -4.68
C ASN A 332 -17.19 34.19 -6.19
N ALA A 333 -16.74 35.18 -6.96
CA ALA A 333 -16.93 35.20 -8.40
C ALA A 333 -16.20 34.05 -9.14
N GLY A 334 -15.12 33.49 -8.56
CA GLY A 334 -14.44 32.31 -9.10
C GLY A 334 -15.32 31.06 -9.02
N PHE A 335 -15.89 30.78 -7.86
CA PHE A 335 -16.86 29.70 -7.65
C PHE A 335 -18.07 29.80 -8.60
N LEU A 336 -18.61 31.02 -8.81
CA LEU A 336 -19.70 31.21 -9.79
C LEU A 336 -19.24 31.05 -11.25
N ALA A 337 -17.98 31.32 -11.57
CA ALA A 337 -17.41 31.01 -12.89
C ALA A 337 -17.25 29.50 -13.10
N ASP A 338 -16.77 28.75 -12.11
CA ASP A 338 -16.70 27.28 -12.14
C ASP A 338 -18.10 26.67 -12.39
N VAL A 339 -19.10 27.10 -11.61
CA VAL A 339 -20.50 26.62 -11.75
C VAL A 339 -21.08 27.02 -13.11
N ALA A 340 -20.78 28.22 -13.62
CA ALA A 340 -21.23 28.64 -14.94
C ALA A 340 -20.61 27.80 -16.07
N GLN A 341 -19.32 27.47 -15.99
CA GLN A 341 -18.65 26.57 -16.94
C GLN A 341 -19.32 25.20 -16.98
N VAL A 342 -19.64 24.62 -15.82
CA VAL A 342 -20.35 23.34 -15.68
C VAL A 342 -21.76 23.37 -16.29
N LEU A 343 -22.47 24.49 -16.16
CA LEU A 343 -23.82 24.70 -16.71
C LEU A 343 -23.83 25.05 -18.22
N GLY A 344 -22.68 25.26 -18.85
CA GLY A 344 -22.57 25.86 -20.19
C GLY A 344 -23.04 27.32 -20.26
N ALA A 345 -23.16 27.99 -19.11
CA ALA A 345 -23.75 29.31 -18.96
C ALA A 345 -22.70 30.42 -19.18
N ARG A 346 -23.12 31.53 -19.82
CA ARG A 346 -22.29 32.74 -19.90
C ARG A 346 -22.35 33.51 -18.58
N PHE A 347 -21.24 33.52 -17.85
CA PHE A 347 -21.06 34.34 -16.65
C PHE A 347 -20.12 35.52 -16.93
N THR A 348 -20.37 36.65 -16.27
CA THR A 348 -19.52 37.85 -16.34
C THR A 348 -19.72 38.64 -15.06
N GLN A 349 -18.65 38.83 -14.29
CA GLN A 349 -18.68 39.63 -13.06
C GLN A 349 -18.98 41.09 -13.39
N LYS A 350 -19.97 41.69 -12.70
CA LYS A 350 -20.42 43.08 -12.92
C LYS A 350 -20.08 44.05 -11.79
N SER A 351 -19.73 43.54 -10.60
CA SER A 351 -19.19 44.31 -9.48
C SER A 351 -18.14 43.44 -8.74
N PRO A 352 -17.15 44.04 -8.08
CA PRO A 352 -16.19 43.31 -7.26
C PRO A 352 -16.83 42.65 -6.03
N ASP A 353 -17.96 43.19 -5.54
CA ASP A 353 -18.55 42.86 -4.25
C ASP A 353 -19.40 41.58 -4.31
N VAL A 354 -20.41 41.54 -5.18
CA VAL A 354 -21.40 40.46 -5.24
C VAL A 354 -21.75 40.13 -6.68
N SER A 355 -21.57 38.86 -7.04
CA SER A 355 -21.94 38.29 -8.33
C SER A 355 -23.19 37.41 -8.22
N ARG A 356 -23.86 37.19 -9.36
CA ARG A 356 -25.08 36.38 -9.46
C ARG A 356 -25.06 35.53 -10.71
N LEU A 357 -25.56 34.29 -10.60
CA LEU A 357 -25.68 33.34 -11.70
C LEU A 357 -27.11 32.78 -11.76
N TRP A 358 -27.77 32.95 -12.91
CA TRP A 358 -29.10 32.37 -13.15
C TRP A 358 -28.98 30.94 -13.67
N VAL A 359 -29.74 30.02 -13.09
CA VAL A 359 -29.81 28.62 -13.49
C VAL A 359 -31.27 28.26 -13.78
N ALA A 360 -31.56 27.80 -14.99
CA ALA A 360 -32.91 27.37 -15.38
C ALA A 360 -33.19 25.95 -14.85
N ASP A 361 -34.43 25.66 -14.45
CA ASP A 361 -34.79 24.34 -13.88
C ASP A 361 -34.75 23.20 -14.92
N ASP A 362 -34.77 23.56 -16.21
CA ASP A 362 -34.67 22.70 -17.39
C ASP A 362 -33.27 22.72 -18.05
N TRP A 363 -32.24 23.26 -17.38
CA TRP A 363 -30.88 23.37 -17.95
C TRP A 363 -30.29 22.05 -18.51
N PRO A 364 -30.51 20.84 -17.93
CA PRO A 364 -29.93 19.60 -18.46
C PRO A 364 -30.52 19.23 -19.82
N LEU A 365 -31.77 19.62 -20.10
CA LEU A 365 -32.44 19.38 -21.38
C LEU A 365 -31.91 20.29 -22.50
N ARG A 366 -31.19 21.37 -22.15
CA ARG A 366 -30.64 22.35 -23.10
C ARG A 366 -29.18 22.13 -23.43
N HIS A 367 -28.40 21.61 -22.47
CA HIS A 367 -26.94 21.52 -22.54
C HIS A 367 -26.39 20.12 -22.22
N GLY A 368 -27.25 19.17 -21.85
CA GLY A 368 -26.85 17.86 -21.33
C GLY A 368 -26.41 17.91 -19.86
N PHE A 369 -26.16 16.73 -19.29
CA PHE A 369 -25.50 16.60 -17.99
C PHE A 369 -24.19 15.83 -18.16
N SER A 370 -23.06 16.52 -18.00
CA SER A 370 -21.73 15.90 -18.00
C SER A 370 -21.49 15.21 -16.67
N GLN A 371 -21.79 13.91 -16.58
CA GLN A 371 -21.54 13.11 -15.38
C GLN A 371 -20.03 12.89 -15.18
N GLU A 372 -19.55 13.10 -13.96
CA GLU A 372 -18.13 12.97 -13.61
C GLU A 372 -17.94 11.95 -12.48
N SER A 373 -16.93 11.09 -12.60
CA SER A 373 -16.57 10.14 -11.53
C SER A 373 -15.54 10.79 -10.60
N HIS A 374 -15.89 10.92 -9.32
CA HIS A 374 -15.06 11.52 -8.28
C HIS A 374 -14.98 10.62 -7.05
N ARG A 375 -13.87 10.69 -6.31
CA ARG A 375 -13.71 9.95 -5.06
C ARG A 375 -14.59 10.57 -3.97
N THR A 376 -15.48 9.77 -3.40
CA THR A 376 -16.43 10.17 -2.35
C THR A 376 -15.92 9.90 -0.94
N ASP A 377 -14.89 9.07 -0.77
CA ASP A 377 -14.15 8.90 0.48
C ASP A 377 -12.96 9.87 0.62
N LEU A 378 -12.52 10.07 1.86
CA LEU A 378 -11.39 10.93 2.19
C LEU A 378 -10.06 10.24 1.86
N ILE A 379 -9.20 10.93 1.10
CA ILE A 379 -7.78 10.63 1.01
C ILE A 379 -7.16 11.03 2.36
N GLU A 380 -6.71 10.04 3.12
CA GLU A 380 -6.17 10.21 4.47
C GLU A 380 -4.64 10.24 4.50
N SER A 381 -3.98 9.85 3.42
CA SER A 381 -2.53 10.00 3.25
C SER A 381 -2.14 11.32 2.58
N GLN A 382 -0.88 11.68 2.77
CA GLN A 382 -0.22 12.79 2.11
C GLN A 382 1.27 12.48 1.96
N TRP A 383 1.91 13.15 1.00
CA TRP A 383 3.35 13.10 0.82
C TRP A 383 4.04 14.02 1.82
N VAL A 384 4.97 13.50 2.62
CA VAL A 384 5.75 14.27 3.61
C VAL A 384 7.23 14.24 3.27
N LYS A 385 7.89 15.40 3.35
CA LYS A 385 9.30 15.52 2.95
C LYS A 385 10.23 14.83 3.96
N VAL A 386 11.19 14.07 3.43
CA VAL A 386 12.33 13.56 4.19
C VAL A 386 13.41 14.64 4.26
N GLU A 387 13.81 14.98 5.48
CA GLU A 387 14.77 16.04 5.80
C GLU A 387 16.21 15.51 5.88
N SER A 388 16.40 14.31 6.46
CA SER A 388 17.70 13.61 6.47
C SER A 388 17.53 12.10 6.74
N VAL A 389 18.54 11.32 6.37
CA VAL A 389 18.67 9.89 6.65
C VAL A 389 20.00 9.63 7.35
N GLN A 390 19.95 9.25 8.62
CA GLN A 390 21.14 9.11 9.47
C GLN A 390 21.45 7.63 9.73
N ARG A 391 22.64 7.16 9.34
CA ARG A 391 23.08 5.78 9.63
C ARG A 391 23.36 5.60 11.13
N LEU A 392 22.94 4.46 11.67
CA LEU A 392 23.10 4.08 13.07
C LEU A 392 23.77 2.71 13.17
N GLU A 393 25.00 2.66 13.69
CA GLU A 393 25.70 1.41 13.96
C GLU A 393 25.48 0.92 15.40
N ALA A 394 25.46 -0.41 15.57
CA ALA A 394 25.28 -1.05 16.86
C ALA A 394 26.51 -0.89 17.76
N ASN A 395 26.43 0.03 18.73
CA ASN A 395 27.47 0.31 19.72
C ASN A 395 27.90 -0.94 20.51
N GLY A 396 29.14 -1.37 20.29
CA GLY A 396 29.77 -2.49 21.02
C GLY A 396 29.38 -3.87 20.49
N ALA A 397 29.30 -4.85 21.39
CA ALA A 397 29.12 -6.25 21.01
C ALA A 397 27.69 -6.60 20.55
N LYS A 398 26.66 -5.92 21.06
CA LYS A 398 25.26 -6.34 20.93
C LYS A 398 24.55 -5.70 19.73
N PRO A 399 24.05 -6.49 18.76
CA PRO A 399 23.35 -5.97 17.58
C PRO A 399 21.95 -5.44 17.93
N TYR A 400 21.34 -4.75 16.97
CA TYR A 400 19.92 -4.46 17.00
C TYR A 400 19.13 -5.72 16.64
N THR A 401 18.23 -6.16 17.53
CA THR A 401 17.16 -7.08 17.12
C THR A 401 16.24 -6.36 16.14
N VAL A 402 15.70 -7.07 15.16
CA VAL A 402 14.81 -6.54 14.12
C VAL A 402 13.61 -7.50 13.95
N TYR A 403 12.37 -7.01 13.77
CA TYR A 403 11.13 -7.82 13.64
C TYR A 403 10.43 -7.58 12.32
N SER A 404 9.92 -8.64 11.68
CA SER A 404 9.13 -8.56 10.43
C SER A 404 7.80 -9.29 10.59
N TYR A 405 6.76 -8.81 9.89
CA TYR A 405 5.39 -9.29 10.03
C TYR A 405 4.84 -9.78 8.69
N LYS A 406 4.24 -10.97 8.69
CA LYS A 406 3.31 -11.34 7.62
C LYS A 406 1.94 -10.74 7.98
N CYS A 407 1.37 -9.98 7.05
CA CYS A 407 0.13 -9.25 7.25
C CYS A 407 -0.87 -9.58 6.13
N GLU A 408 -2.14 -9.78 6.49
CA GLU A 408 -3.22 -10.10 5.55
C GLU A 408 -4.50 -9.28 5.85
N PRO A 409 -5.26 -8.84 4.83
CA PRO A 409 -5.04 -9.07 3.41
C PRO A 409 -3.95 -8.17 2.79
N HIS A 410 -3.46 -7.15 3.50
CA HIS A 410 -2.48 -6.20 2.97
C HIS A 410 -1.07 -6.45 3.52
N PRO A 411 -0.03 -6.54 2.65
CA PRO A 411 1.37 -6.75 3.06
C PRO A 411 2.05 -5.50 3.64
N THR A 412 1.29 -4.41 3.80
CA THR A 412 1.76 -3.08 4.20
C THR A 412 1.22 -2.69 5.59
N PHE A 413 1.93 -1.84 6.32
CA PHE A 413 1.52 -1.31 7.62
C PHE A 413 2.12 0.07 7.89
N LEU A 414 1.76 0.69 9.03
CA LEU A 414 2.22 2.04 9.40
C LEU A 414 3.26 2.06 10.53
N ILE A 415 4.36 2.79 10.29
CA ILE A 415 5.42 3.10 11.25
C ILE A 415 5.45 4.61 11.50
N SER A 416 5.08 5.06 12.71
CA SER A 416 4.89 6.48 13.04
C SER A 416 3.96 7.23 12.06
N GLY A 417 3.03 6.51 11.43
CA GLY A 417 2.14 7.00 10.36
C GLY A 417 2.68 6.90 8.93
N HIS A 418 3.94 6.51 8.71
CA HIS A 418 4.53 6.33 7.37
C HIS A 418 4.27 4.93 6.83
N LEU A 419 4.03 4.79 5.52
CA LEU A 419 3.70 3.50 4.89
C LEU A 419 4.95 2.63 4.62
N THR A 420 4.88 1.38 5.07
CA THR A 420 5.94 0.37 4.93
C THR A 420 5.40 -0.96 4.39
N HIS A 421 6.30 -1.87 3.98
CA HIS A 421 5.96 -3.15 3.33
C HIS A 421 6.81 -4.33 3.90
N ASN A 422 6.24 -5.54 3.94
CA ASN A 422 6.94 -6.79 4.33
C ASN A 422 7.56 -7.56 3.15
N CYS A 423 8.40 -8.58 3.38
CA CYS A 423 9.03 -9.34 2.29
C CYS A 423 8.61 -10.82 2.29
N GLU A 424 7.85 -11.24 1.27
CA GLU A 424 7.67 -12.66 0.84
C GLU A 424 6.78 -12.77 -0.44
N HIS A 425 5.97 -11.74 -0.76
CA HIS A 425 4.72 -11.91 -1.53
C HIS A 425 4.68 -11.42 -3.00
N HIS A 426 5.81 -11.14 -3.67
CA HIS A 426 5.80 -10.33 -4.90
C HIS A 426 5.76 -11.07 -6.26
N LEU A 427 6.04 -12.38 -6.30
CA LEU A 427 6.19 -13.20 -7.52
C LEU A 427 7.20 -12.68 -8.57
N LEU A 428 8.06 -11.73 -8.20
CA LEU A 428 9.14 -11.23 -9.07
C LEU A 428 10.45 -12.00 -8.79
N PRO A 429 11.31 -12.23 -9.81
CA PRO A 429 12.66 -12.71 -9.60
C PRO A 429 13.53 -11.69 -8.85
N PHE A 430 14.67 -12.12 -8.33
CA PHE A 430 15.47 -11.28 -7.43
C PHE A 430 16.97 -11.64 -7.30
N HIS A 431 17.57 -12.00 -8.44
CA HIS A 431 18.83 -12.74 -8.72
C HIS A 431 20.17 -12.17 -8.19
N GLY A 432 21.21 -13.02 -8.09
CA GLY A 432 22.59 -12.61 -7.74
C GLY A 432 23.64 -13.69 -8.02
N ASN A 433 24.26 -14.28 -6.98
CA ASN A 433 25.26 -15.36 -7.03
C ASN A 433 25.20 -16.26 -5.77
N ALA A 434 25.70 -17.49 -5.82
CA ALA A 434 25.76 -18.42 -4.68
C ALA A 434 26.93 -19.38 -4.79
N HIS A 435 27.42 -19.79 -3.63
CA HIS A 435 28.68 -20.47 -3.44
C HIS A 435 28.45 -21.66 -2.52
N ILE A 436 28.87 -22.85 -2.94
CA ILE A 436 28.65 -24.12 -2.25
C ILE A 436 30.01 -24.77 -2.00
N GLY A 437 30.41 -24.82 -0.73
CA GLY A 437 31.55 -25.61 -0.26
C GLY A 437 31.09 -26.86 0.49
N TYR A 438 31.73 -28.00 0.26
CA TYR A 438 31.55 -29.19 1.12
C TYR A 438 32.84 -29.99 1.23
N ILE A 439 32.98 -30.72 2.32
CA ILE A 439 34.08 -31.67 2.54
C ILE A 439 33.48 -33.08 2.48
N PRO A 440 33.91 -33.96 1.55
CA PRO A 440 33.39 -35.32 1.43
C PRO A 440 33.50 -36.15 2.71
N ASN A 441 32.74 -37.25 2.77
CA ASN A 441 32.83 -38.22 3.86
C ASN A 441 34.08 -39.12 3.72
N SER A 442 34.26 -40.06 4.66
CA SER A 442 35.40 -40.99 4.68
C SER A 442 35.43 -42.02 3.53
N GLN A 443 34.49 -41.94 2.58
CA GLN A 443 34.50 -42.71 1.34
C GLN A 443 34.91 -41.84 0.13
N GLY A 444 35.31 -40.57 0.34
CA GLY A 444 35.87 -39.71 -0.70
C GLY A 444 34.95 -39.40 -1.89
N ARG A 445 33.63 -39.62 -1.74
CA ARG A 445 32.65 -39.48 -2.83
C ARG A 445 32.32 -38.02 -3.13
N VAL A 446 32.43 -37.64 -4.41
CA VAL A 446 32.27 -36.27 -4.93
C VAL A 446 31.09 -36.23 -5.90
N THR A 447 30.24 -35.20 -5.85
CA THR A 447 29.26 -34.94 -6.92
C THR A 447 29.81 -33.95 -7.95
N GLY A 448 29.45 -34.16 -9.23
CA GLY A 448 29.93 -33.31 -10.32
C GLY A 448 29.46 -31.86 -10.19
N LEU A 449 30.33 -30.89 -10.48
CA LEU A 449 30.09 -29.45 -10.22
C LEU A 449 28.79 -28.91 -10.87
N SER A 450 28.44 -29.43 -12.05
CA SER A 450 27.19 -29.09 -12.76
C SER A 450 25.91 -29.58 -12.07
N LYS A 451 26.00 -30.50 -11.10
CA LYS A 451 24.88 -30.89 -10.23
C LYS A 451 24.64 -29.88 -9.12
N LEU A 452 25.69 -29.27 -8.56
CA LEU A 452 25.59 -28.26 -7.52
C LEU A 452 24.90 -27.00 -8.04
N ALA A 453 25.27 -26.53 -9.24
CA ALA A 453 24.57 -25.44 -9.91
C ALA A 453 23.08 -25.78 -10.17
N ARG A 454 22.81 -27.00 -10.65
CA ARG A 454 21.44 -27.44 -10.96
C ARG A 454 20.57 -27.65 -9.72
N LEU A 455 21.17 -27.97 -8.56
CA LEU A 455 20.48 -28.03 -7.27
C LEU A 455 19.95 -26.64 -6.88
N VAL A 456 20.80 -25.60 -7.01
CA VAL A 456 20.39 -24.21 -6.77
C VAL A 456 19.29 -23.82 -7.75
N ASP A 457 19.45 -24.08 -9.06
CA ASP A 457 18.43 -23.80 -10.09
C ASP A 457 17.04 -24.37 -9.73
N LEU A 458 16.97 -25.62 -9.29
CA LEU A 458 15.69 -26.30 -9.02
C LEU A 458 15.06 -25.84 -7.70
N TYR A 459 15.86 -25.55 -6.67
CA TYR A 459 15.31 -24.90 -5.47
C TYR A 459 14.94 -23.43 -5.70
N ALA A 460 15.68 -22.71 -6.56
CA ALA A 460 15.44 -21.32 -6.95
C ALA A 460 14.14 -21.13 -7.76
N LYS A 461 13.81 -22.09 -8.63
CA LYS A 461 12.58 -22.07 -9.45
C LYS A 461 11.36 -22.54 -8.67
N ARG A 462 11.22 -22.04 -7.43
CA ARG A 462 10.09 -22.21 -6.51
C ARG A 462 9.77 -20.84 -5.88
N PRO A 463 8.57 -20.62 -5.30
CA PRO A 463 8.32 -19.49 -4.41
C PRO A 463 9.26 -19.57 -3.20
N GLN A 464 10.18 -18.62 -3.07
CA GLN A 464 11.32 -18.71 -2.15
C GLN A 464 11.63 -17.40 -1.44
N VAL A 465 12.42 -17.53 -0.37
CA VAL A 465 13.26 -16.48 0.20
C VAL A 465 14.68 -17.03 0.36
N GLN A 466 15.69 -16.17 0.18
CA GLN A 466 17.13 -16.47 0.22
C GLN A 466 17.51 -17.34 1.41
N GLU A 467 16.99 -17.04 2.59
CA GLU A 467 17.29 -17.73 3.83
C GLU A 467 16.81 -19.20 3.78
N ARG A 468 15.62 -19.42 3.21
CA ARG A 468 15.01 -20.75 3.00
C ARG A 468 15.76 -21.52 1.93
N LEU A 469 16.02 -20.89 0.79
CA LEU A 469 16.76 -21.44 -0.35
C LEU A 469 18.21 -21.82 0.02
N THR A 470 18.93 -20.94 0.70
CA THR A 470 20.28 -21.17 1.24
C THR A 470 20.31 -22.37 2.20
N SER A 471 19.28 -22.49 3.04
CA SER A 471 19.15 -23.61 3.97
C SER A 471 18.81 -24.92 3.24
N GLN A 472 17.82 -24.91 2.35
CA GLN A 472 17.37 -26.08 1.59
C GLN A 472 18.48 -26.68 0.73
N VAL A 473 19.28 -25.86 0.04
CA VAL A 473 20.47 -26.31 -0.71
C VAL A 473 21.50 -26.95 0.23
N ALA A 474 21.76 -26.35 1.40
CA ALA A 474 22.69 -26.92 2.39
C ALA A 474 22.19 -28.24 2.99
N ASP A 475 20.89 -28.37 3.24
CA ASP A 475 20.27 -29.57 3.81
C ASP A 475 20.13 -30.70 2.79
N ALA A 476 19.89 -30.40 1.51
CA ALA A 476 19.90 -31.38 0.42
C ALA A 476 21.28 -32.04 0.27
N LEU A 477 22.35 -31.26 0.33
CA LEU A 477 23.72 -31.75 0.31
C LEU A 477 24.01 -32.67 1.51
N VAL A 478 23.48 -32.36 2.69
CA VAL A 478 23.56 -33.25 3.86
C VAL A 478 22.80 -34.55 3.63
N ARG A 479 21.54 -34.50 3.16
CA ARG A 479 20.69 -35.68 2.93
C ARG A 479 21.23 -36.65 1.88
N LYS A 480 21.85 -36.15 0.81
CA LYS A 480 22.23 -36.96 -0.36
C LYS A 480 23.71 -37.35 -0.43
N LEU A 481 24.62 -36.56 0.18
CA LEU A 481 26.08 -36.80 0.11
C LEU A 481 26.71 -37.21 1.45
N GLU A 482 25.95 -37.11 2.56
CA GLU A 482 26.43 -37.36 3.93
C GLU A 482 27.81 -36.74 4.29
N PRO A 483 28.12 -35.50 3.87
CA PRO A 483 29.48 -34.95 3.90
C PRO A 483 29.93 -34.60 5.33
N ARG A 484 31.26 -34.58 5.57
CA ARG A 484 31.85 -34.12 6.85
C ARG A 484 31.44 -32.68 7.19
N GLY A 485 31.15 -31.84 6.19
CA GLY A 485 30.45 -30.58 6.39
C GLY A 485 30.03 -29.90 5.08
N VAL A 486 29.11 -28.95 5.20
CA VAL A 486 28.62 -28.09 4.11
C VAL A 486 28.64 -26.63 4.53
N ILE A 487 28.98 -25.74 3.60
CA ILE A 487 28.78 -24.30 3.68
C ILE A 487 28.11 -23.84 2.39
N VAL A 488 27.03 -23.07 2.50
CA VAL A 488 26.39 -22.38 1.38
C VAL A 488 26.37 -20.89 1.73
N VAL A 489 26.83 -20.04 0.82
CA VAL A 489 26.82 -18.58 0.93
C VAL A 489 26.17 -18.02 -0.32
N ILE A 490 25.30 -17.02 -0.19
CA ILE A 490 24.40 -16.61 -1.26
C ILE A 490 24.27 -15.09 -1.29
N ASP A 491 24.58 -14.45 -2.41
CA ASP A 491 24.49 -13.02 -2.73
C ASP A 491 23.33 -12.74 -3.71
N ALA A 492 22.63 -11.60 -3.63
CA ALA A 492 21.35 -11.42 -4.32
C ALA A 492 20.87 -9.96 -4.50
N GLU A 493 20.52 -9.52 -5.71
CA GLU A 493 19.91 -8.21 -6.05
C GLU A 493 18.47 -8.37 -6.56
N HIS A 494 17.51 -7.68 -5.94
CA HIS A 494 16.11 -8.06 -6.09
C HIS A 494 15.34 -7.28 -7.17
N LEU A 495 14.58 -7.92 -8.07
CA LEU A 495 13.83 -7.17 -9.11
C LEU A 495 12.51 -6.58 -8.56
N CYS A 496 12.03 -7.05 -7.41
CA CYS A 496 11.09 -6.28 -6.58
C CYS A 496 11.72 -5.01 -5.97
N MET A 497 13.04 -4.87 -6.05
CA MET A 497 13.77 -3.63 -5.79
C MET A 497 14.21 -2.90 -7.07
N GLY A 498 14.47 -3.59 -8.17
CA GLY A 498 14.89 -2.98 -9.44
C GLY A 498 13.76 -2.45 -10.34
N MET A 499 12.74 -3.27 -10.63
CA MET A 499 11.76 -3.01 -11.70
C MET A 499 10.53 -2.22 -11.24
N ARG A 500 10.07 -2.49 -10.02
CA ARG A 500 9.01 -1.76 -9.32
C ARG A 500 9.46 -1.49 -7.89
N GLY A 501 8.74 -0.64 -7.18
CA GLY A 501 9.22 -0.22 -5.87
C GLY A 501 10.53 0.54 -5.97
N VAL A 502 11.55 0.12 -5.22
CA VAL A 502 12.64 0.99 -4.77
C VAL A 502 13.61 1.52 -5.85
N ARG A 503 13.59 0.93 -7.05
CA ARG A 503 14.43 1.24 -8.21
C ARG A 503 15.94 1.30 -7.90
N LYS A 504 16.42 0.39 -7.05
CA LYS A 504 17.83 0.25 -6.66
C LYS A 504 18.49 -0.94 -7.35
N ALA A 505 18.64 -0.81 -8.67
CA ALA A 505 19.49 -1.69 -9.44
C ALA A 505 20.94 -1.63 -8.93
N GLY A 506 21.61 -2.77 -8.82
CA GLY A 506 22.98 -2.94 -8.32
C GLY A 506 23.16 -3.23 -6.82
N SER A 507 22.09 -3.36 -6.01
CA SER A 507 22.20 -3.57 -4.56
C SER A 507 22.06 -5.04 -4.15
N THR A 508 23.12 -5.65 -3.60
CA THR A 508 23.15 -7.09 -3.25
C THR A 508 23.04 -7.40 -1.75
N THR A 509 22.34 -8.50 -1.43
CA THR A 509 22.10 -9.06 -0.08
C THR A 509 22.83 -10.39 0.09
N THR A 510 23.61 -10.58 1.15
CA THR A 510 24.30 -11.86 1.46
C THR A 510 23.61 -12.65 2.59
N THR A 511 23.43 -13.96 2.40
CA THR A 511 22.99 -14.94 3.40
C THR A 511 23.92 -16.17 3.42
N SER A 512 23.87 -17.00 4.48
CA SER A 512 24.68 -18.24 4.53
C SER A 512 24.12 -19.31 5.48
N ALA A 513 24.44 -20.58 5.20
CA ALA A 513 24.09 -21.75 6.01
C ALA A 513 25.28 -22.71 6.14
N VAL A 514 25.55 -23.19 7.35
CA VAL A 514 26.62 -24.19 7.63
C VAL A 514 26.10 -25.45 8.33
N ARG A 515 26.73 -26.59 8.02
CA ARG A 515 26.45 -27.95 8.51
C ARG A 515 27.75 -28.72 8.75
N GLY A 516 27.72 -29.75 9.61
CA GLY A 516 28.88 -30.58 9.93
C GLY A 516 30.07 -29.78 10.48
N ILE A 517 31.29 -30.11 10.06
CA ILE A 517 32.54 -29.53 10.56
C ILE A 517 32.64 -28.00 10.39
N PHE A 518 32.01 -27.40 9.37
CA PHE A 518 31.94 -25.94 9.24
C PHE A 518 31.08 -25.26 10.31
N ARG A 519 30.31 -26.01 11.11
CA ARG A 519 29.63 -25.50 12.30
C ARG A 519 30.54 -25.55 13.53
N SER A 520 31.18 -26.69 13.80
CA SER A 520 32.02 -26.90 14.99
C SER A 520 33.43 -26.30 14.89
N SER A 521 34.05 -26.33 13.71
CA SER A 521 35.38 -25.77 13.45
C SER A 521 35.29 -24.30 13.03
N ALA A 522 35.94 -23.42 13.78
CA ALA A 522 36.03 -21.99 13.44
C ALA A 522 37.10 -21.70 12.37
N SER A 523 38.20 -22.46 12.35
CA SER A 523 39.27 -22.32 11.36
C SER A 523 38.79 -22.70 9.97
N SER A 524 38.28 -23.92 9.79
CA SER A 524 37.78 -24.45 8.51
C SER A 524 36.65 -23.58 7.92
N ARG A 525 35.80 -23.00 8.77
CA ARG A 525 34.76 -22.05 8.33
C ARG A 525 35.36 -20.72 7.84
N SER A 526 36.42 -20.24 8.48
CA SER A 526 37.08 -18.97 8.10
C SER A 526 37.83 -19.11 6.77
N GLU A 527 38.53 -20.23 6.60
CA GLU A 527 39.17 -20.67 5.36
C GLU A 527 38.20 -20.72 4.17
N ALA A 528 37.10 -21.47 4.31
CA ALA A 528 36.08 -21.56 3.26
C ALA A 528 35.46 -20.20 2.90
N LEU A 529 35.25 -19.32 3.89
CA LEU A 529 34.74 -17.97 3.66
C LEU A 529 35.75 -17.05 2.95
N SER A 530 37.05 -17.25 3.13
CA SER A 530 38.10 -16.51 2.41
C SER A 530 38.12 -16.90 0.93
N LEU A 531 38.10 -18.20 0.64
CA LEU A 531 38.04 -18.75 -0.72
C LEU A 531 36.78 -18.31 -1.49
N ILE A 532 35.63 -18.29 -0.82
CA ILE A 532 34.37 -17.74 -1.39
C ILE A 532 34.54 -16.26 -1.74
N ARG A 533 35.13 -15.47 -0.85
CA ARG A 533 35.33 -14.01 -1.03
C ARG A 533 36.49 -13.62 -1.94
N GLY A 534 37.30 -14.59 -2.40
CA GLY A 534 38.47 -14.33 -3.24
C GLY A 534 39.54 -13.47 -2.57
N ARG A 535 39.83 -13.74 -1.29
CA ARG A 535 40.87 -13.07 -0.49
C ARG A 535 41.68 -14.06 0.32
#